data_AF-A0A7C1AJX1-F1
#
_entry.id   AF-A0A7C1AJX1-F1
#
_cell.length_a   1.000
_cell.length_b   1.000
_cell.length_c   1.000
_cell.angle_alpha   90.00
_cell.angle_beta   90.00
_cell.angle_gamma   90.00
#
_symmetry.space_group_name_H-M   'P 1'
#
loop_
_entity.id
_entity.type
_entity.pdbx_description
1 polymer ?
#
loop_
_entity_poly.entity_id
_entity_poly.type
_entity_poly.pdbx_seq_one_letter_code
_entity_poly.pdbx_strand_id
1 'polypeptide(L)'
;MVRRKDILLYFIYLPVKRPNFITPIQIMKGLFLIKERLNPPNFYDFQPYLYGPCSFDVYRDLKILFEDGMIISIPSPSGWRIYGISSQGIRKCREMQLGKDMVDGIKEIKTFVVNKSFIELLRYIYEKYPK
;
A
#
# COMPACT_ATOMS: atom_id res chain seq x y z
N MET A 1 14.83 -0.10 13.28
CA MET A 1 13.63 0.75 13.13
C MET A 1 12.99 0.43 11.78
N VAL A 2 11.68 0.14 11.75
CA VAL A 2 10.96 -0.18 10.51
C VAL A 2 10.83 1.11 9.67
N ARG A 3 11.20 1.07 8.40
CA ARG A 3 11.12 2.24 7.51
C ARG A 3 9.80 2.25 6.74
N ARG A 4 9.39 3.42 6.24
CA ARG A 4 8.17 3.58 5.40
C ARG A 4 8.13 2.64 4.18
N LYS A 5 9.30 2.38 3.55
CA LYS A 5 9.44 1.43 2.43
C LYS A 5 9.18 -0.03 2.87
N ASP A 6 9.58 -0.38 4.10
CA ASP A 6 9.36 -1.72 4.66
C ASP A 6 7.86 -1.94 4.91
N ILE A 7 7.14 -0.94 5.42
CA ILE A 7 5.67 -0.96 5.57
C ILE A 7 4.97 -1.09 4.22
N LEU A 8 5.41 -0.35 3.19
CA LEU A 8 4.89 -0.48 1.82
C LEU A 8 5.07 -1.92 1.29
N LEU A 9 6.27 -2.49 1.43
CA LEU A 9 6.53 -3.86 1.00
C LEU A 9 5.65 -4.86 1.75
N TYR A 10 5.51 -4.69 3.07
CA TYR A 10 4.68 -5.54 3.91
C TYR A 10 3.19 -5.45 3.55
N PHE A 11 2.71 -4.24 3.24
CA PHE A 11 1.35 -4.00 2.74
C PHE A 11 1.11 -4.75 1.42
N ILE A 12 2.06 -4.74 0.47
CA ILE A 12 1.93 -5.53 -0.77
C ILE A 12 1.96 -7.04 -0.47
N TYR A 13 2.81 -7.48 0.47
CA TYR A 13 2.98 -8.88 0.85
C TYR A 13 1.72 -9.53 1.46
N LEU A 14 1.03 -8.86 2.39
CA LEU A 14 -0.04 -9.49 3.19
C LEU A 14 -1.13 -10.16 2.34
N PRO A 15 -1.40 -11.46 2.50
CA PRO A 15 -2.36 -12.17 1.65
C PRO A 15 -3.79 -11.91 2.12
N VAL A 16 -4.53 -11.10 1.36
CA VAL A 16 -5.93 -10.74 1.68
C VAL A 16 -6.92 -11.24 0.63
N LYS A 17 -6.52 -11.27 -0.64
CA LYS A 17 -7.32 -11.81 -1.76
C LYS A 17 -6.43 -12.63 -2.68
N ARG A 18 -6.99 -13.62 -3.39
CA ARG A 18 -6.28 -14.38 -4.43
C ARG A 18 -6.87 -14.05 -5.81
N PRO A 19 -6.03 -13.73 -6.82
CA PRO A 19 -4.59 -13.47 -6.71
C PRO A 19 -4.30 -12.20 -5.88
N ASN A 20 -3.18 -12.18 -5.14
CA ASN A 20 -2.82 -11.09 -4.22
C ASN A 20 -2.12 -9.93 -4.96
N PHE A 21 -2.82 -9.38 -5.95
CA PHE A 21 -2.38 -8.19 -6.67
C PHE A 21 -3.08 -6.95 -6.15
N ILE A 22 -2.39 -5.83 -6.23
CA ILE A 22 -2.89 -4.54 -5.78
C ILE A 22 -2.64 -3.47 -6.83
N THR A 23 -3.60 -2.56 -6.97
CA THR A 23 -3.53 -1.43 -7.90
C THR A 23 -2.78 -0.24 -7.28
N PRO A 24 -2.21 0.67 -8.09
CA PRO A 24 -1.54 1.87 -7.58
C PRO A 24 -2.42 2.71 -6.64
N ILE A 25 -3.71 2.82 -6.96
CA ILE A 25 -4.65 3.59 -6.13
C ILE A 25 -4.91 2.90 -4.78
N GLN A 26 -5.04 1.57 -4.75
CA GLN A 26 -5.20 0.82 -3.50
C GLN A 26 -3.93 0.91 -2.63
N ILE A 27 -2.73 0.94 -3.24
CA ILE A 27 -1.49 1.23 -2.52
C ILE A 27 -1.55 2.63 -1.92
N MET A 28 -1.82 3.65 -2.74
CA MET A 28 -1.81 5.04 -2.30
C MET A 28 -2.80 5.28 -1.15
N LYS A 29 -4.04 4.82 -1.30
CA LYS A 29 -5.09 5.00 -0.29
C LYS A 29 -4.90 4.10 0.92
N GLY A 30 -4.39 2.89 0.73
CA GLY A 30 -4.02 2.01 1.84
C GLY A 30 -2.94 2.63 2.74
N LEU A 31 -1.87 3.17 2.14
CA LEU A 31 -0.83 3.86 2.91
C LEU A 31 -1.32 5.15 3.55
N PHE A 32 -2.19 5.91 2.88
CA PHE A 32 -2.83 7.07 3.51
C PHE A 32 -3.62 6.66 4.77
N LEU A 33 -4.43 5.60 4.68
CA LEU A 33 -5.16 5.10 5.85
C LEU A 33 -4.24 4.55 6.94
N ILE A 34 -3.10 3.95 6.59
CA ILE A 34 -2.08 3.55 7.57
C ILE A 34 -1.53 4.77 8.30
N LYS A 35 -1.26 5.88 7.60
CA LYS A 35 -0.85 7.14 8.23
C LYS A 35 -1.92 7.61 9.23
N GLU A 36 -3.17 7.72 8.78
CA GLU A 36 -4.23 8.31 9.58
C GLU A 36 -4.66 7.44 10.77
N ARG A 37 -4.61 6.11 10.65
CA ARG A 37 -5.11 5.19 11.68
C ARG A 37 -4.03 4.59 12.59
N LEU A 38 -2.83 4.33 12.03
CA LEU A 38 -1.74 3.67 12.76
C LEU A 38 -0.60 4.63 13.10
N ASN A 39 -0.56 5.80 12.47
CA ASN A 39 0.39 6.89 12.71
C ASN A 39 1.86 6.45 12.94
N PRO A 40 2.46 5.64 12.04
CA PRO A 40 3.85 5.24 12.20
C PRO A 40 4.79 6.44 12.12
N PRO A 41 5.91 6.45 12.87
CA PRO A 41 6.89 7.54 12.82
C PRO A 41 7.61 7.59 11.46
N ASN A 42 8.01 8.79 11.04
CA ASN A 42 8.79 9.03 9.81
C ASN A 42 8.17 8.38 8.55
N PHE A 43 6.87 8.58 8.36
CA PHE A 43 6.10 7.98 7.28
C PHE A 43 5.96 8.90 6.06
N TYR A 44 5.10 8.54 5.11
CA TYR A 44 4.87 9.34 3.90
C TYR A 44 4.06 10.61 4.20
N ASP A 45 4.37 11.69 3.49
CA ASP A 45 3.56 12.91 3.50
C ASP A 45 2.57 12.93 2.35
N PHE A 46 1.30 13.16 2.70
CA PHE A 46 0.19 13.15 1.77
C PHE A 46 -0.34 14.57 1.64
N GLN A 47 -0.57 14.97 0.39
CA GLN A 47 -1.15 16.26 0.03
C GLN A 47 -2.38 16.04 -0.86
N PRO A 48 -3.33 17.00 -0.89
CA PRO A 48 -4.44 16.97 -1.84
C PRO A 48 -3.94 16.82 -3.29
N TYR A 49 -4.66 16.03 -4.09
CA TYR A 49 -4.35 15.78 -5.50
C TYR A 49 -5.60 15.34 -6.26
N LEU A 50 -5.48 15.09 -7.57
CA LEU A 50 -6.59 14.80 -8.51
C LEU A 50 -7.62 13.76 -8.03
N TYR A 51 -7.18 12.76 -7.27
CA TYR A 51 -8.05 11.71 -6.72
C TYR A 51 -7.94 11.63 -5.20
N GLY A 52 -7.80 12.78 -4.54
CA GLY A 52 -7.61 12.90 -3.10
C GLY A 52 -6.14 12.71 -2.67
N PRO A 53 -5.88 12.44 -1.37
CA PRO A 53 -4.55 12.41 -0.79
C PRO A 53 -3.53 11.57 -1.56
N CYS A 54 -2.38 12.16 -1.89
CA CYS A 54 -1.33 11.56 -2.70
C CYS A 54 0.05 11.87 -2.10
N SER A 55 0.99 10.93 -2.24
CA SER A 55 2.38 11.10 -1.85
C SER A 55 3.30 10.65 -2.99
N PHE A 56 4.12 11.55 -3.52
CA PHE A 56 5.09 11.20 -4.58
C PHE A 56 6.20 10.28 -4.09
N ASP A 57 6.50 10.31 -2.79
CA ASP A 57 7.48 9.42 -2.18
C ASP A 57 7.02 7.96 -2.18
N VAL A 58 5.70 7.70 -2.13
CA VAL A 58 5.17 6.34 -2.32
C VAL A 58 5.51 5.82 -3.70
N TYR A 59 5.37 6.64 -4.76
CA TYR A 59 5.74 6.22 -6.11
C TYR A 59 7.24 5.98 -6.24
N ARG A 60 8.06 6.82 -5.60
CA ARG A 60 9.51 6.67 -5.58
C ARG A 60 9.92 5.36 -4.90
N ASP A 61 9.38 5.07 -3.72
CA ASP A 61 9.68 3.86 -2.96
C ASP A 61 9.12 2.60 -3.66
N LEU A 62 7.97 2.71 -4.34
CA LEU A 62 7.41 1.62 -5.15
C LEU A 62 8.31 1.29 -6.37
N LYS A 63 8.85 2.32 -7.03
CA LYS A 63 9.82 2.17 -8.12
C LYS A 63 11.08 1.47 -7.61
N ILE A 64 11.62 1.92 -6.49
CA ILE A 64 12.80 1.30 -5.85
C ILE A 64 12.52 -0.17 -5.50
N LEU A 65 11.37 -0.49 -4.90
CA LEU A 65 11.03 -1.90 -4.60
C LEU A 65 10.93 -2.77 -5.85
N PHE A 66 10.47 -2.22 -6.96
CA PHE A 66 10.42 -2.92 -8.24
C PHE A 66 11.83 -3.13 -8.82
N GLU A 67 12.66 -2.09 -8.85
CA GLU A 67 14.05 -2.14 -9.32
C GLU A 67 14.92 -3.07 -8.44
N ASP A 68 14.68 -3.08 -7.13
CA ASP A 68 15.33 -3.98 -6.15
C ASP A 68 14.86 -5.45 -6.28
N GLY A 69 13.91 -5.76 -7.18
CA GLY A 69 13.36 -7.11 -7.37
C GLY A 69 12.45 -7.59 -6.23
N MET A 70 12.01 -6.71 -5.33
CA MET A 70 11.18 -7.05 -4.16
C MET A 70 9.70 -7.23 -4.51
N ILE A 71 9.25 -6.54 -5.56
CA ILE A 71 7.89 -6.65 -6.10
C ILE A 71 7.93 -6.92 -7.59
N ILE A 72 6.85 -7.48 -8.11
CA ILE A 72 6.62 -7.65 -9.54
C ILE A 72 5.53 -6.69 -10.00
N SER A 73 5.61 -6.29 -11.27
CA SER A 73 4.59 -5.48 -11.93
C SER A 73 4.08 -6.21 -13.16
N ILE A 74 2.76 -6.34 -13.26
CA ILE A 74 2.10 -7.04 -14.37
C ILE A 74 1.17 -6.03 -15.06
N PRO A 75 1.11 -6.00 -16.40
CA PRO A 75 0.10 -5.23 -17.11
C PRO A 75 -1.30 -5.79 -16.82
N SER A 76 -2.26 -4.91 -16.54
CA SER A 76 -3.68 -5.27 -16.51
C SER A 76 -4.31 -5.07 -17.90
N PRO A 77 -5.44 -5.74 -18.19
CA PRO A 77 -6.20 -5.51 -19.43
C PRO A 77 -6.62 -4.06 -19.65
N SER A 78 -6.78 -3.30 -18.57
CA SER A 78 -7.13 -1.87 -18.58
C SER A 78 -5.95 -0.93 -18.87
N GLY A 79 -4.75 -1.47 -19.17
CA GLY A 79 -3.54 -0.70 -19.51
C GLY A 79 -2.75 -0.18 -18.31
N TRP A 80 -3.29 -0.32 -17.09
CA TRP A 80 -2.59 0.05 -15.86
C TRP A 80 -1.71 -1.11 -15.38
N ARG A 81 -0.75 -0.80 -14.50
CA ARG A 81 0.07 -1.82 -13.85
C ARG A 81 -0.55 -2.26 -12.54
N ILE A 82 -0.55 -3.57 -12.27
CA ILE A 82 -0.84 -4.13 -10.95
C ILE A 82 0.44 -4.68 -10.33
N TYR A 83 0.53 -4.65 -9.00
CA TYR A 83 1.72 -5.01 -8.26
C TYR A 83 1.47 -6.24 -7.39
N GLY A 84 2.47 -7.11 -7.31
CA GLY A 84 2.48 -8.28 -6.44
C GLY A 84 3.83 -8.43 -5.77
N ILE A 85 3.89 -9.26 -4.73
CA ILE A 85 5.15 -9.57 -4.05
C ILE A 85 5.98 -10.57 -4.86
N SER A 86 7.30 -10.39 -4.92
CA SER A 86 8.22 -11.38 -5.52
C SER A 86 8.66 -12.42 -4.49
N SER A 87 9.32 -13.50 -4.92
CA SER A 87 9.94 -14.47 -4.02
C SER A 87 10.98 -13.83 -3.08
N GLN A 88 11.72 -12.83 -3.56
CA GLN A 88 12.68 -12.07 -2.76
C GLN A 88 11.99 -11.18 -1.74
N GLY A 89 10.92 -10.48 -2.15
CA GLY A 89 10.10 -9.69 -1.23
C GLY A 89 9.45 -10.53 -0.14
N ILE A 90 8.99 -11.75 -0.46
CA ILE A 90 8.46 -12.70 0.54
C ILE A 90 9.52 -13.05 1.58
N ARG A 91 10.75 -13.39 1.16
CA ARG A 91 11.85 -13.68 2.11
C ARG A 91 12.11 -12.48 3.01
N LYS A 92 12.21 -11.28 2.40
CA LYS A 92 12.44 -10.05 3.15
C LYS A 92 11.35 -9.77 4.18
N CYS A 93 10.07 -9.92 3.83
CA CYS A 93 8.96 -9.71 4.76
C CYS A 93 8.90 -10.74 5.89
N ARG A 94 9.32 -11.99 5.65
CA ARG A 94 9.39 -13.02 6.71
C ARG A 94 10.45 -12.73 7.76
N GLU A 95 11.53 -12.04 7.36
CA GLU A 95 12.61 -11.62 8.26
C GLU A 95 12.28 -10.30 8.99
N MET A 96 11.27 -9.55 8.53
CA MET A 96 10.89 -8.29 9.16
C MET A 96 10.17 -8.53 10.48
N GLN A 97 10.64 -7.84 11.51
CA GLN A 97 9.94 -7.76 12.80
C GLN A 97 9.06 -6.51 12.81
N LEU A 98 7.77 -6.71 12.51
CA LEU A 98 6.72 -5.72 12.78
C LEU A 98 5.97 -6.15 14.03
N GLY A 99 5.61 -5.19 14.89
CA GLY A 99 4.76 -5.46 16.05
C GLY A 99 3.40 -5.99 15.61
N LYS A 100 2.80 -6.87 16.41
CA LYS A 100 1.53 -7.54 16.11
C LYS A 100 0.43 -6.54 15.75
N ASP A 101 0.27 -5.46 16.53
CA ASP A 101 -0.76 -4.44 16.31
C ASP A 101 -0.59 -3.74 14.97
N MET A 102 0.65 -3.48 14.55
CA MET A 102 0.95 -2.90 13.25
C MET A 102 0.59 -3.86 12.12
N VAL A 103 0.93 -5.15 12.26
CA VAL A 103 0.59 -6.18 11.27
C VAL A 103 -0.93 -6.31 11.12
N ASP A 104 -1.65 -6.39 12.23
CA ASP A 104 -3.10 -6.55 12.26
C ASP A 104 -3.79 -5.31 11.66
N GLY A 105 -3.34 -4.10 12.02
CA GLY A 105 -3.86 -2.86 11.46
C GLY A 105 -3.61 -2.73 9.96
N ILE A 106 -2.40 -3.05 9.48
CA ILE A 106 -2.09 -3.06 8.03
C ILE A 106 -2.99 -4.07 7.30
N LYS A 107 -3.21 -5.25 7.89
CA LYS A 107 -4.07 -6.29 7.30
C LYS A 107 -5.53 -5.84 7.22
N GLU A 108 -6.06 -5.22 8.26
CA GLU A 108 -7.42 -4.66 8.29
C GLU A 108 -7.57 -3.60 7.19
N ILE A 109 -6.65 -2.64 7.12
CA ILE A 109 -6.67 -1.58 6.11
C ILE A 109 -6.56 -2.16 4.70
N LYS A 110 -5.67 -3.14 4.48
CA LYS A 110 -5.57 -3.82 3.18
C LYS A 110 -6.89 -4.49 2.82
N THR A 111 -7.49 -5.22 3.76
CA THR A 111 -8.80 -5.88 3.59
C THR A 111 -9.88 -4.89 3.21
N PHE A 112 -9.90 -3.73 3.84
CA PHE A 112 -10.82 -2.67 3.49
C PHE A 112 -10.63 -2.16 2.06
N VAL A 113 -9.40 -1.81 1.65
CA VAL A 113 -9.17 -1.18 0.33
C VAL A 113 -9.29 -2.16 -0.85
N VAL A 114 -8.91 -3.44 -0.68
CA VAL A 114 -8.98 -4.40 -1.79
C VAL A 114 -10.40 -4.89 -2.08
N ASN A 115 -11.32 -4.71 -1.13
CA ASN A 115 -12.74 -5.08 -1.27
C ASN A 115 -13.62 -3.91 -1.69
N LYS A 116 -13.05 -2.75 -2.01
CA LYS A 116 -13.78 -1.60 -2.58
C LYS A 116 -13.48 -1.44 -4.06
N SER A 117 -14.50 -1.04 -4.81
CA SER A 117 -14.28 -0.47 -6.14
C SER A 117 -13.52 0.85 -6.05
N PHE A 118 -12.99 1.29 -7.19
CA PHE A 118 -12.30 2.58 -7.30
C PHE A 118 -13.15 3.74 -6.76
N ILE A 119 -14.42 3.83 -7.19
CA ILE A 119 -15.34 4.91 -6.82
C ILE A 119 -15.68 4.87 -5.33
N GLU A 120 -15.98 3.68 -4.79
CA GLU A 120 -16.30 3.55 -3.35
C GLU A 120 -15.12 3.92 -2.46
N LEU A 121 -13.90 3.56 -2.88
CA LEU A 121 -12.69 3.90 -2.14
C LEU A 121 -12.47 5.41 -2.15
N LEU A 122 -12.61 6.07 -3.30
CA LEU A 122 -12.47 7.53 -3.37
C LEU A 122 -13.55 8.25 -2.56
N ARG A 123 -14.82 7.85 -2.71
CA ARG A 123 -15.93 8.42 -1.95
C ARG A 123 -15.68 8.33 -0.45
N TYR A 124 -15.26 7.16 0.04
CA TYR A 124 -14.93 6.97 1.44
C TYR A 124 -13.84 7.92 1.92
N ILE A 125 -12.78 8.12 1.12
CA ILE A 125 -11.69 9.01 1.48
C ILE A 125 -12.17 10.46 1.56
N TYR A 126 -12.97 10.93 0.60
CA TYR A 126 -13.52 12.28 0.62
C TYR A 126 -14.48 12.52 1.78
N GLU A 127 -15.33 11.55 2.10
CA GLU A 127 -16.31 11.67 3.21
C GLU A 127 -15.63 11.66 4.59
N LYS A 128 -14.62 10.81 4.79
CA LYS A 128 -13.99 10.62 6.10
C LYS A 128 -12.80 11.53 6.37
N TYR A 129 -12.14 12.01 5.32
CA TYR A 129 -10.95 12.84 5.44
C TYR A 129 -11.07 14.08 4.54
N PRO A 130 -12.05 14.97 4.81
CA PRO A 130 -12.20 16.20 4.06
C PRO A 130 -10.99 17.11 4.35
N LYS A 131 -10.14 17.31 3.34
CA LYS A 131 -8.99 18.23 3.35
C LYS A 131 -8.84 18.86 1.98
#